data_AF-A0A924VP07-F1
#
_entry.id   AF-A0A924VP07-F1
#
_cell.length_a   1.000
_cell.length_b   1.000
_cell.length_c   1.000
_cell.angle_alpha   90.00
_cell.angle_beta   90.00
_cell.angle_gamma   90.00
#
_symmetry.space_group_name_H-M   'P 1'
#
loop_
_entity.id
_entity.type
_entity.pdbx_description
1 polymer ?
#
loop_
_entity_poly.entity_id
_entity_poly.type
_entity_poly.pdbx_seq_one_letter_code
_entity_poly.pdbx_strand_id
1 'polypeptide(L)'
;IRLTLDPVMAAGLRFAGAGTPFIVTIAPLGFALLTVLLGVRAGRRIGETPHRLLGMAVSLAAFATISLGLTLSVLLAAARPSIWQGMLLPTLVFALGIVIGSEILRPATTNTDVLGESARGIVRGLHPEVRNIIVAGLRGGVASASVVVAASALAVAALFLANYAAIISLYESVHAGILGGIALTIGQLAVLPNLVIWGASWLIGPGFAVGTGSSVSPLGTTLGPIPAIPVLGALPAPGALGWGFLGLLVPVLAGFFIALAVRPRLARDLGSRASVRSFLAAGLASGVVGGVLLGMLAWASAGSAGPGRLVDVGPSPLLVGGFAALEIGVAAVIGLLAGRPSRR
;
A
#
# COMPACT_ATOMS: atom_id res chain seq x y z
N ILE A 1 -7.23 -10.64 14.66
CA ILE A 1 -8.37 -10.84 15.61
C ILE A 1 -8.73 -12.32 15.59
N ARG A 2 -8.95 -12.95 16.76
CA ARG A 2 -9.48 -14.32 16.82
C ARG A 2 -11.01 -14.25 16.82
N LEU A 3 -11.64 -14.94 15.87
CA LEU A 3 -13.09 -15.00 15.74
C LEU A 3 -13.59 -16.41 16.00
N THR A 4 -14.75 -16.50 16.63
CA THR A 4 -15.50 -17.73 16.85
C THR A 4 -16.93 -17.46 16.42
N LEU A 5 -17.39 -18.18 15.40
CA LEU A 5 -18.76 -18.04 14.93
C LEU A 5 -19.71 -18.79 15.87
N ASP A 6 -20.89 -18.22 16.07
CA ASP A 6 -21.98 -18.89 16.78
C ASP A 6 -22.36 -20.20 16.04
N PRO A 7 -22.70 -21.31 16.73
CA PRO A 7 -22.96 -22.59 16.09
C PRO A 7 -24.08 -22.54 15.04
N VAL A 8 -25.10 -21.70 15.23
CA VAL A 8 -26.19 -21.51 14.26
C VAL A 8 -25.67 -20.83 12.99
N MET A 9 -24.82 -19.81 13.15
CA MET A 9 -24.23 -19.08 12.03
C MET A 9 -23.16 -19.91 11.31
N ALA A 10 -22.37 -20.71 12.05
CA ALA A 10 -21.42 -21.66 11.50
C ALA A 10 -22.10 -22.76 10.67
N ALA A 11 -23.26 -23.27 11.13
CA ALA A 11 -24.06 -24.24 10.39
C ALA A 11 -24.67 -23.65 9.10
N GLY A 12 -25.06 -22.37 9.13
CA GLY A 12 -25.59 -21.65 7.96
C GLY A 12 -24.56 -21.36 6.87
N LEU A 13 -23.31 -21.06 7.26
CA LEU A 13 -22.25 -20.66 6.33
C LEU A 13 -21.61 -21.84 5.57
N ARG A 14 -21.79 -23.09 6.04
CA ARG A 14 -21.31 -24.34 5.39
C ARG A 14 -19.82 -24.36 4.99
N PHE A 15 -18.96 -23.51 5.56
CA PHE A 15 -17.51 -23.57 5.34
C PHE A 15 -16.87 -24.61 6.28
N ALA A 16 -15.88 -25.37 5.76
CA ALA A 16 -15.09 -26.27 6.58
C ALA A 16 -14.36 -25.50 7.70
N GLY A 17 -14.55 -25.91 8.96
CA GLY A 17 -13.94 -25.27 10.13
C GLY A 17 -14.69 -24.05 10.69
N ALA A 18 -15.90 -23.73 10.22
CA ALA A 18 -16.67 -22.58 10.71
C ALA A 18 -16.97 -22.58 12.22
N GLY A 19 -17.05 -23.77 12.84
CA GLY A 19 -17.22 -23.92 14.30
C GLY A 19 -15.93 -23.84 15.11
N THR A 20 -14.76 -23.75 14.47
CA THR A 20 -13.46 -23.66 15.15
C THR A 20 -12.96 -22.21 15.18
N PRO A 21 -12.30 -21.76 16.26
CA PRO A 21 -11.73 -20.42 16.31
C PRO A 21 -10.71 -20.22 15.19
N PHE A 22 -10.87 -19.17 14.38
CA PHE A 22 -9.94 -18.81 13.31
C PHE A 22 -9.42 -17.38 13.46
N ILE A 23 -8.32 -17.08 12.78
CA ILE A 23 -7.66 -15.77 12.88
C ILE A 23 -7.91 -14.99 11.60
N VAL A 24 -8.42 -13.76 11.76
CA VAL A 24 -8.48 -12.76 10.69
C VAL A 24 -7.33 -11.78 10.90
N THR A 25 -6.45 -11.67 9.92
CA THR A 25 -5.28 -10.77 9.95
C THR A 25 -5.32 -9.70 8.87
N ILE A 26 -6.16 -9.86 7.84
CA ILE A 26 -6.29 -8.84 6.79
C ILE A 26 -6.78 -7.52 7.41
N ALA A 27 -6.02 -6.45 7.16
CA ALA A 27 -6.30 -5.13 7.68
C ALA A 27 -7.07 -4.29 6.64
N PRO A 28 -8.21 -3.68 6.98
CA PRO A 28 -8.87 -2.71 6.11
C PRO A 28 -8.03 -1.42 6.10
N LEU A 29 -7.21 -1.26 5.06
CA LEU A 29 -6.20 -0.20 5.00
C LEU A 29 -6.80 1.21 4.87
N GLY A 30 -8.10 1.35 4.58
CA GLY A 30 -8.82 2.60 4.61
C GLY A 30 -8.81 3.26 5.99
N PHE A 31 -8.94 2.49 7.07
CA PHE A 31 -8.80 3.03 8.42
C PHE A 31 -7.37 3.50 8.67
N ALA A 32 -6.37 2.71 8.27
CA ALA A 32 -4.96 3.10 8.40
C ALA A 32 -4.63 4.36 7.60
N LEU A 33 -5.14 4.48 6.37
CA LEU A 33 -4.97 5.67 5.53
C LEU A 33 -5.57 6.91 6.19
N LEU A 34 -6.80 6.81 6.72
CA LEU A 34 -7.43 7.91 7.46
C LEU A 34 -6.61 8.29 8.69
N THR A 35 -6.12 7.30 9.45
CA THR A 35 -5.25 7.53 10.60
C THR A 35 -3.95 8.25 10.21
N VAL A 36 -3.30 7.86 9.11
CA VAL A 36 -2.12 8.56 8.59
C VAL A 36 -2.46 9.99 8.20
N LEU A 37 -3.55 10.23 7.46
CA LEU A 37 -3.95 11.57 7.02
C LEU A 37 -4.27 12.50 8.20
N LEU A 38 -4.94 11.99 9.23
CA LEU A 38 -5.19 12.72 10.47
C LEU A 38 -3.89 12.98 11.24
N GLY A 39 -2.99 11.98 11.29
CA GLY A 39 -1.65 12.12 11.84
C GLY A 39 -0.84 13.20 11.13
N VAL A 40 -0.89 13.27 9.80
CA VAL A 40 -0.22 14.32 9.00
C VAL A 40 -0.76 15.70 9.35
N ARG A 41 -2.08 15.84 9.49
CA ARG A 41 -2.71 17.11 9.90
C ARG A 41 -2.29 17.51 11.32
N ALA A 42 -2.26 16.56 12.25
CA ALA A 42 -1.80 16.80 13.62
C ALA A 42 -0.31 17.15 13.65
N GLY A 43 0.53 16.39 12.93
CA GLY A 43 1.98 16.60 12.83
C GLY A 43 2.35 17.96 12.27
N ARG A 44 1.64 18.44 11.23
CA ARG A 44 1.82 19.80 10.70
C ARG A 44 1.62 20.88 11.77
N ARG A 45 0.56 20.75 12.57
CA ARG A 45 0.28 21.67 13.69
C ARG A 45 1.34 21.57 14.79
N ILE A 46 1.77 20.36 15.14
CA ILE A 46 2.84 20.15 16.14
C ILE A 46 4.16 20.76 15.66
N GLY A 47 4.46 20.67 14.36
CA GLY A 47 5.67 21.24 13.74
C GLY A 47 5.79 22.77 13.84
N GLU A 48 4.69 23.47 14.07
CA GLU A 48 4.66 24.93 14.28
C GLU A 48 4.98 25.32 15.73
N THR A 49 4.95 24.36 16.67
CA THR A 49 5.19 24.62 18.10
C THR A 49 6.68 24.50 18.49
N PRO A 50 7.12 25.23 19.54
CA PRO A 50 8.49 25.11 20.05
C PRO A 50 8.77 23.78 20.78
N HIS A 51 7.76 23.18 21.43
CA HIS A 51 7.91 21.95 22.24
C HIS A 51 7.46 20.69 21.49
N ARG A 52 8.10 20.39 20.35
CA ARG A 52 7.63 19.34 19.43
C ARG A 52 7.68 17.93 19.99
N LEU A 53 8.79 17.56 20.62
CA LEU A 53 8.94 16.21 21.20
C LEU A 53 7.84 15.93 22.22
N LEU A 54 7.51 16.95 23.03
CA LEU A 54 6.39 16.87 23.97
C LEU A 54 5.05 16.78 23.24
N GLY A 55 4.82 17.60 22.21
CA GLY A 55 3.60 17.54 21.39
C GLY A 55 3.39 16.19 20.69
N MET A 56 4.45 15.59 20.16
CA MET A 56 4.44 14.25 19.58
C MET A 56 4.17 13.18 20.65
N ALA A 57 4.90 13.23 21.77
CA ALA A 57 4.74 12.27 22.86
C ALA A 57 3.32 12.29 23.45
N VAL A 58 2.77 13.48 23.70
CA VAL A 58 1.40 13.65 24.21
C VAL A 58 0.37 13.15 23.20
N SER A 59 0.53 13.48 21.91
CA SER A 59 -0.40 13.01 20.87
C SER A 59 -0.36 11.49 20.71
N LEU A 60 0.82 10.88 20.76
CA LEU A 60 0.98 9.44 20.70
C LEU A 60 0.42 8.74 21.93
N ALA A 61 0.67 9.27 23.13
CA ALA A 61 0.14 8.73 24.37
C ALA A 61 -1.39 8.81 24.42
N ALA A 62 -1.97 9.94 24.00
CA ALA A 62 -3.41 10.12 23.90
C ALA A 62 -4.02 9.12 22.90
N PHE A 63 -3.44 8.99 21.71
CA PHE A 63 -3.91 8.05 20.70
C PHE A 63 -3.80 6.59 21.16
N ALA A 64 -2.68 6.22 21.78
CA ALA A 64 -2.48 4.88 22.34
C ALA A 64 -3.51 4.55 23.43
N THR A 65 -3.80 5.51 24.31
CA THR A 65 -4.80 5.35 25.38
C THR A 65 -6.21 5.16 24.81
N ILE A 66 -6.59 5.97 23.81
CA ILE A 66 -7.88 5.82 23.12
C ILE A 66 -7.95 4.46 22.40
N SER A 67 -6.88 4.08 21.69
CA SER A 67 -6.81 2.80 20.96
C SER A 67 -6.91 1.60 21.89
N LEU A 68 -6.26 1.68 23.06
CA LEU A 68 -6.39 0.67 24.12
C LEU A 68 -7.81 0.61 24.64
N GLY A 69 -8.42 1.76 24.98
CA GLY A 69 -9.81 1.83 25.44
C GLY A 69 -10.78 1.18 24.46
N LEU A 70 -10.70 1.53 23.17
CA LEU A 70 -11.51 0.92 22.11
C LEU A 70 -11.27 -0.59 21.99
N THR A 71 -10.01 -1.03 22.08
CA THR A 71 -9.68 -2.46 22.02
C THR A 71 -10.31 -3.24 23.18
N LEU A 72 -10.31 -2.66 24.38
CA LEU A 72 -10.93 -3.25 25.56
C LEU A 72 -12.47 -3.25 25.48
N SER A 73 -13.07 -2.22 24.87
CA SER A 73 -14.53 -2.13 24.70
C SER A 73 -15.12 -3.20 23.78
N VAL A 74 -14.32 -3.83 22.90
CA VAL A 74 -14.77 -4.81 21.90
C VAL A 74 -14.29 -6.24 22.22
N LEU A 75 -13.91 -6.52 23.48
CA LEU A 75 -13.58 -7.87 23.93
C LEU A 75 -14.84 -8.72 24.12
N LEU A 76 -15.37 -9.25 23.02
CA LEU A 76 -16.56 -10.09 23.00
C LEU A 76 -16.19 -11.57 22.98
N ALA A 77 -17.08 -12.45 23.45
CA ALA A 77 -16.87 -13.91 23.39
C ALA A 77 -16.67 -14.41 21.95
N ALA A 78 -17.40 -13.82 21.00
CA ALA A 78 -17.33 -14.15 19.57
C ALA A 78 -16.13 -13.52 18.85
N ALA A 79 -15.57 -12.41 19.34
CA ALA A 79 -14.50 -11.68 18.68
C ALA A 79 -13.50 -11.13 19.71
N ARG A 80 -12.29 -11.71 19.72
CA ARG A 80 -11.22 -11.32 20.64
C ARG A 80 -10.06 -10.68 19.86
N PRO A 81 -9.99 -9.34 19.79
CA PRO A 81 -8.81 -8.65 19.29
C PRO A 81 -7.58 -8.90 20.20
N SER A 82 -6.38 -8.82 19.62
CA SER A 82 -5.15 -8.83 20.42
C SER A 82 -4.95 -7.45 21.04
N ILE A 83 -4.85 -7.40 22.37
CA ILE A 83 -4.72 -6.13 23.12
C ILE A 83 -3.48 -5.36 22.67
N TRP A 84 -2.33 -6.05 22.59
CA TRP A 84 -1.07 -5.45 22.16
C TRP A 84 -1.13 -4.94 20.72
N GLN A 85 -1.71 -5.70 19.79
CA GLN A 85 -1.82 -5.27 18.38
C GLN A 85 -2.83 -4.13 18.21
N GLY A 86 -3.96 -4.18 18.94
CA GLY A 86 -5.01 -3.15 18.91
C GLY A 86 -4.57 -1.82 19.51
N MET A 87 -3.60 -1.82 20.43
CA MET A 87 -2.96 -0.61 20.93
C MET A 87 -1.82 -0.14 20.02
N LEU A 88 -0.85 -1.02 19.73
CA LEU A 88 0.41 -0.63 19.08
C LEU A 88 0.24 -0.31 17.60
N LEU A 89 -0.45 -1.14 16.81
CA LEU A 89 -0.47 -0.95 15.35
C LEU A 89 -1.16 0.37 14.95
N PRO A 90 -2.35 0.72 15.46
CA PRO A 90 -2.97 2.00 15.13
C PRO A 90 -2.10 3.19 15.58
N THR A 91 -1.45 3.06 16.74
CA THR A 91 -0.56 4.11 17.27
C THR A 91 0.67 4.31 16.39
N LEU A 92 1.28 3.23 15.90
CA LEU A 92 2.42 3.30 14.96
C LEU A 92 2.00 3.90 13.61
N VAL A 93 0.82 3.55 13.11
CA VAL A 93 0.25 4.14 11.89
C VAL A 93 0.01 5.65 12.08
N PHE A 94 -0.51 6.06 13.23
CA PHE A 94 -0.68 7.47 13.58
C PHE A 94 0.67 8.20 13.73
N ALA A 95 1.66 7.55 14.35
CA ALA A 95 3.02 8.07 14.49
C ALA A 95 3.67 8.34 13.14
N LEU A 96 3.51 7.42 12.18
CA LEU A 96 3.95 7.60 10.81
C LEU A 96 3.34 8.88 10.21
N GLY A 97 2.03 9.09 10.38
CA GLY A 97 1.36 10.30 9.95
C GLY A 97 1.94 11.56 10.60
N ILE A 98 2.15 11.55 11.93
CA ILE A 98 2.75 12.68 12.66
C ILE A 98 4.11 13.03 12.07
N VAL A 99 5.00 12.05 11.90
CA VAL A 99 6.36 12.28 11.39
C VAL A 99 6.33 12.84 9.96
N ILE A 100 5.45 12.31 9.10
CA ILE A 100 5.27 12.84 7.74
C ILE A 100 4.80 14.30 7.80
N GLY A 101 3.84 14.62 8.68
CA GLY A 101 3.29 15.96 8.83
C GLY A 101 4.26 16.98 9.44
N SER A 102 5.01 16.58 10.47
CA SER A 102 5.87 17.47 11.23
C SER A 102 7.23 17.68 10.57
N GLU A 103 7.79 16.65 9.91
CA GLU A 103 9.17 16.70 9.39
C GLU A 103 9.24 16.79 7.86
N ILE A 104 8.32 16.16 7.12
CA ILE A 104 8.44 16.03 5.65
C ILE A 104 7.68 17.15 4.92
N LEU A 105 6.42 17.42 5.29
CA LEU A 105 5.54 18.37 4.58
C LEU A 105 5.57 19.78 5.19
N ARG A 106 6.70 20.15 5.80
CA ARG A 106 6.83 21.37 6.60
C ARG A 106 7.12 22.63 5.73
N PRO A 107 6.57 23.81 6.09
CA PRO A 107 6.99 25.08 5.50
C PRO A 107 8.46 25.40 5.83
N ALA A 108 9.23 25.89 4.85
CA ALA A 108 10.68 26.09 4.94
C ALA A 108 11.17 27.15 5.97
N THR A 109 10.27 27.78 6.71
CA THR A 109 10.54 29.00 7.49
C THR A 109 11.00 28.76 8.93
N THR A 110 11.10 27.52 9.43
CA THR A 110 11.42 27.30 10.85
C THR A 110 12.48 26.20 11.08
N ASN A 111 13.51 26.54 11.87
CA ASN A 111 14.90 26.09 11.70
C ASN A 111 15.40 25.07 12.73
N THR A 112 14.53 24.18 13.23
CA THR A 112 14.93 23.17 14.23
C THR A 112 14.32 21.83 13.88
N ASP A 113 14.97 21.03 13.03
CA ASP A 113 14.46 19.73 12.59
C ASP A 113 15.34 18.63 13.22
N VAL A 114 14.96 18.09 14.37
CA VAL A 114 15.83 17.14 15.11
C VAL A 114 16.03 15.84 14.32
N LEU A 115 14.97 15.29 13.73
CA LEU A 115 14.99 14.00 13.03
C LEU A 115 15.56 14.12 11.61
N GLY A 116 15.13 15.13 10.87
CA GLY A 116 15.63 15.40 9.54
C GLY A 116 17.03 16.03 9.54
N GLU A 117 17.47 16.77 10.57
CA GLU A 117 18.90 17.12 10.71
C GLU A 117 19.75 15.89 10.97
N SER A 118 19.29 14.94 11.78
CA SER A 118 20.00 13.67 12.02
C SER A 118 20.12 12.84 10.74
N ALA A 119 19.01 12.67 10.02
CA ALA A 119 19.00 11.96 8.73
C ALA A 119 19.83 12.69 7.66
N ARG A 120 19.69 14.02 7.55
CA ARG A 120 20.51 14.84 6.64
C ARG A 120 21.98 14.82 7.06
N GLY A 121 22.31 14.73 8.34
CA GLY A 121 23.67 14.63 8.87
C GLY A 121 24.35 13.35 8.41
N ILE A 122 23.66 12.20 8.57
CA ILE A 122 24.13 10.91 8.05
C ILE A 122 24.34 10.99 6.52
N VAL A 123 23.37 11.55 5.79
CA VAL A 123 23.44 11.67 4.32
C VAL A 123 24.51 12.67 3.86
N ARG A 124 24.78 13.73 4.63
CA ARG A 124 25.84 14.71 4.35
C ARG A 124 27.24 14.14 4.56
N GLY A 125 27.39 13.18 5.48
CA GLY A 125 28.65 12.45 5.69
C GLY A 125 29.03 11.52 4.53
N LEU A 126 28.08 11.18 3.65
CA LEU A 126 28.34 10.36 2.47
C LEU A 126 29.06 11.16 1.38
N HIS A 127 29.90 10.46 0.60
CA HIS A 127 30.53 11.04 -0.57
C HIS A 127 29.46 11.63 -1.51
N PRO A 128 29.64 12.86 -2.07
CA PRO A 128 28.61 13.57 -2.82
C PRO A 128 27.98 12.75 -3.96
N GLU A 129 28.78 11.91 -4.60
CA GLU A 129 28.32 11.02 -5.67
C GLU A 129 27.33 9.96 -5.16
N VAL A 130 27.67 9.26 -4.08
CA VAL A 130 26.80 8.25 -3.45
C VAL A 130 25.51 8.88 -2.97
N ARG A 131 25.59 10.07 -2.37
CA ARG A 131 24.41 10.83 -1.93
C ARG A 131 23.47 11.13 -3.10
N ASN A 132 24.00 11.65 -4.20
CA ASN A 132 23.18 12.03 -5.36
C ASN A 132 22.52 10.80 -6.01
N ILE A 133 23.25 9.67 -6.07
CA ILE A 133 22.71 8.38 -6.52
C ILE A 133 21.57 7.91 -5.62
N ILE A 134 21.76 7.94 -4.29
CA ILE A 134 20.72 7.52 -3.33
C ILE A 134 19.48 8.42 -3.45
N VAL A 135 19.65 9.74 -3.52
CA VAL A 135 18.54 10.69 -3.63
C VAL A 135 17.79 10.52 -4.96
N ALA A 136 18.50 10.31 -6.07
CA ALA A 136 17.87 10.02 -7.35
C ALA A 136 17.16 8.66 -7.34
N GLY A 137 17.78 7.64 -6.74
CA GLY A 137 17.20 6.33 -6.50
C GLY A 137 15.87 6.42 -5.76
N LEU A 138 15.89 7.07 -4.60
CA LEU A 138 14.70 7.30 -3.75
C LEU A 138 13.60 8.04 -4.51
N ARG A 139 13.92 9.17 -5.15
CA ARG A 139 12.93 9.95 -5.91
C ARG A 139 12.35 9.16 -7.08
N GLY A 140 13.19 8.48 -7.85
CA GLY A 140 12.78 7.68 -8.99
C GLY A 140 11.91 6.50 -8.59
N GLY A 141 12.30 5.78 -7.53
CA GLY A 141 11.53 4.64 -7.01
C GLY A 141 10.18 5.04 -6.42
N VAL A 142 10.16 6.07 -5.55
CA VAL A 142 8.91 6.58 -4.95
C VAL A 142 7.96 7.10 -6.01
N ALA A 143 8.44 7.88 -6.97
CA ALA A 143 7.60 8.44 -8.03
C ALA A 143 7.08 7.34 -8.98
N SER A 144 7.90 6.37 -9.35
CA SER A 144 7.47 5.23 -10.18
C SER A 144 6.41 4.38 -9.47
N ALA A 145 6.64 4.04 -8.19
CA ALA A 145 5.65 3.31 -7.39
C ALA A 145 4.33 4.08 -7.26
N SER A 146 4.41 5.41 -7.10
CA SER A 146 3.23 6.29 -7.02
C SER A 146 2.42 6.30 -8.32
N VAL A 147 3.08 6.29 -9.49
CA VAL A 147 2.42 6.16 -10.80
C VAL A 147 1.71 4.80 -10.93
N VAL A 148 2.36 3.70 -10.51
CA VAL A 148 1.74 2.36 -10.53
C VAL A 148 0.50 2.30 -9.64
N VAL A 149 0.58 2.84 -8.42
CA VAL A 149 -0.56 2.90 -7.49
C VAL A 149 -1.69 3.77 -8.05
N ALA A 150 -1.37 4.93 -8.65
CA ALA A 150 -2.36 5.81 -9.27
C ALA A 150 -3.05 5.15 -10.47
N ALA A 151 -2.28 4.51 -11.36
CA ALA A 151 -2.83 3.75 -12.49
C ALA A 151 -3.73 2.61 -12.02
N SER A 152 -3.34 1.90 -10.97
CA SER A 152 -4.17 0.87 -10.34
C SER A 152 -5.47 1.45 -9.79
N ALA A 153 -5.44 2.59 -9.10
CA ALA A 153 -6.64 3.23 -8.57
C ALA A 153 -7.64 3.57 -9.69
N LEU A 154 -7.15 4.08 -10.82
CA LEU A 154 -7.97 4.34 -12.00
C LEU A 154 -8.54 3.04 -12.60
N ALA A 155 -7.74 1.97 -12.68
CA ALA A 155 -8.19 0.68 -13.18
C ALA A 155 -9.27 0.05 -12.28
N VAL A 156 -9.10 0.10 -10.95
CA VAL A 156 -10.10 -0.37 -9.97
C VAL A 156 -11.38 0.44 -10.09
N ALA A 157 -11.30 1.77 -10.22
CA ALA A 157 -12.47 2.60 -10.46
C ALA A 157 -13.19 2.19 -11.74
N ALA A 158 -12.47 2.02 -12.85
CA ALA A 158 -13.04 1.58 -14.12
C ALA A 158 -13.72 0.19 -14.01
N LEU A 159 -13.12 -0.75 -13.27
CA LEU A 159 -13.71 -2.07 -13.02
C LEU A 159 -15.01 -1.98 -12.21
N PHE A 160 -15.07 -1.08 -11.23
CA PHE A 160 -16.29 -0.86 -10.45
C PHE A 160 -17.41 -0.30 -11.31
N LEU A 161 -17.10 0.66 -12.19
CA LEU A 161 -18.07 1.19 -13.14
C LEU A 161 -18.55 0.12 -14.13
N ALA A 162 -17.62 -0.67 -14.68
CA ALA A 162 -17.94 -1.71 -15.66
C ALA A 162 -18.77 -2.86 -15.08
N ASN A 163 -18.58 -3.19 -13.80
CA ASN A 163 -19.25 -4.32 -13.12
C ASN A 163 -20.30 -3.87 -12.11
N TYR A 164 -20.79 -2.64 -12.21
CA TYR A 164 -21.72 -2.04 -11.26
C TYR A 164 -22.98 -2.90 -11.03
N ALA A 165 -23.54 -3.48 -12.10
CA ALA A 165 -24.71 -4.35 -12.01
C ALA A 165 -24.45 -5.60 -11.14
N ALA A 166 -23.31 -6.28 -11.34
CA ALA A 166 -22.95 -7.46 -10.55
C ALA A 166 -22.73 -7.10 -9.07
N ILE A 167 -22.13 -5.93 -8.80
CA ILE A 167 -21.93 -5.42 -7.44
C ILE A 167 -23.28 -5.18 -6.75
N ILE A 168 -24.24 -4.54 -7.42
CA ILE A 168 -25.59 -4.32 -6.87
C ILE A 168 -26.30 -5.64 -6.62
N SER A 169 -26.30 -6.57 -7.58
CA SER A 169 -26.99 -7.84 -7.42
C SER A 169 -26.46 -8.63 -6.21
N LEU A 170 -25.14 -8.58 -5.97
CA LEU A 170 -24.56 -9.14 -4.75
C LEU A 170 -25.02 -8.37 -3.50
N TYR A 171 -25.07 -7.04 -3.55
CA TYR A 171 -25.53 -6.22 -2.44
C TYR A 171 -26.97 -6.53 -2.03
N GLU A 172 -27.86 -6.70 -3.01
CA GLU A 172 -29.26 -7.10 -2.82
C GLU A 172 -29.36 -8.53 -2.27
N SER A 173 -28.53 -9.45 -2.77
CA SER A 173 -28.54 -10.85 -2.33
C SER A 173 -28.20 -11.05 -0.85
N VAL A 174 -27.44 -10.12 -0.25
CA VAL A 174 -27.07 -10.19 1.18
C VAL A 174 -28.26 -9.83 2.08
N HIS A 175 -29.29 -9.15 1.57
CA HIS A 175 -30.50 -8.75 2.31
C HIS A 175 -30.18 -8.07 3.66
N ALA A 176 -29.15 -7.22 3.70
CA ALA A 176 -28.57 -6.69 4.94
C ALA A 176 -29.46 -5.68 5.71
N GLY A 177 -30.58 -5.26 5.12
CA GLY A 177 -31.36 -4.12 5.61
C GLY A 177 -30.57 -2.81 5.61
N ILE A 178 -31.14 -1.75 6.19
CA ILE A 178 -30.53 -0.41 6.15
C ILE A 178 -29.23 -0.35 6.96
N LEU A 179 -29.26 -0.80 8.23
CA LEU A 179 -28.08 -0.74 9.11
C LEU A 179 -26.96 -1.66 8.62
N GLY A 180 -27.29 -2.87 8.17
CA GLY A 180 -26.31 -3.79 7.58
C GLY A 180 -25.74 -3.25 6.28
N GLY A 181 -26.56 -2.61 5.44
CA GLY A 181 -26.09 -1.91 4.24
C GLY A 181 -25.08 -0.81 4.57
N ILE A 182 -25.37 0.06 5.54
CA ILE A 182 -24.41 1.11 5.96
C ILE A 182 -23.10 0.47 6.44
N ALA A 183 -23.16 -0.57 7.27
CA ALA A 183 -21.98 -1.27 7.77
C ALA A 183 -21.17 -1.92 6.63
N LEU A 184 -21.84 -2.56 5.66
CA LEU A 184 -21.21 -3.14 4.48
C LEU A 184 -20.52 -2.08 3.63
N THR A 185 -21.20 -0.95 3.39
CA THR A 185 -20.63 0.16 2.62
C THR A 185 -19.37 0.71 3.30
N ILE A 186 -19.42 0.95 4.62
CA ILE A 186 -18.24 1.40 5.38
C ILE A 186 -17.11 0.37 5.29
N GLY A 187 -17.43 -0.93 5.42
CA GLY A 187 -16.46 -2.00 5.26
C GLY A 187 -15.82 -2.04 3.87
N GLN A 188 -16.62 -1.88 2.82
CA GLN A 188 -16.14 -1.84 1.44
C GLN A 188 -15.24 -0.62 1.18
N LEU A 189 -15.61 0.56 1.69
CA LEU A 189 -14.77 1.75 1.63
C LEU A 189 -13.46 1.55 2.39
N ALA A 190 -13.50 0.85 3.53
CA ALA A 190 -12.32 0.57 4.34
C ALA A 190 -11.34 -0.41 3.65
N VAL A 191 -11.81 -1.27 2.74
CA VAL A 191 -10.92 -2.17 1.97
C VAL A 191 -10.52 -1.60 0.60
N LEU A 192 -11.02 -0.44 0.18
CA LEU A 192 -10.65 0.16 -1.10
C LEU A 192 -9.14 0.29 -1.31
N PRO A 193 -8.33 0.75 -0.33
CA PRO A 193 -6.88 0.82 -0.55
C PRO A 193 -6.24 -0.56 -0.71
N ASN A 194 -6.78 -1.60 -0.08
CA ASN A 194 -6.33 -2.97 -0.33
C ASN A 194 -6.55 -3.34 -1.81
N LEU A 195 -7.74 -3.06 -2.35
CA LEU A 195 -8.07 -3.36 -3.75
C LEU A 195 -7.19 -2.59 -4.73
N VAL A 196 -6.83 -1.34 -4.43
CA VAL A 196 -5.86 -0.58 -5.23
C VAL A 196 -4.48 -1.24 -5.19
N ILE A 197 -4.04 -1.75 -4.05
CA ILE A 197 -2.76 -2.46 -3.95
C ILE A 197 -2.82 -3.81 -4.69
N TRP A 198 -3.95 -4.50 -4.64
CA TRP A 198 -4.18 -5.73 -5.39
C TRP A 198 -4.17 -5.46 -6.90
N GLY A 199 -4.81 -4.37 -7.36
CA GLY A 199 -4.70 -3.93 -8.75
C GLY A 199 -3.26 -3.57 -9.14
N ALA A 200 -2.48 -2.99 -8.22
CA ALA A 200 -1.07 -2.68 -8.49
C ALA A 200 -0.26 -3.98 -8.65
N SER A 201 -0.50 -5.00 -7.81
CA SER A 201 0.11 -6.33 -7.96
C SER A 201 -0.26 -7.00 -9.28
N TRP A 202 -1.47 -6.74 -9.78
CA TRP A 202 -1.92 -7.20 -11.09
C TRP A 202 -1.17 -6.47 -12.21
N LEU A 203 -1.02 -5.15 -12.14
CA LEU A 203 -0.23 -4.37 -13.11
C LEU A 203 1.26 -4.74 -13.11
N ILE A 204 1.80 -5.18 -11.98
CA ILE A 204 3.18 -5.69 -11.85
C ILE A 204 3.31 -7.12 -12.39
N GLY A 205 2.21 -7.87 -12.47
CA GLY A 205 2.15 -9.21 -13.04
C GLY A 205 1.86 -10.36 -12.07
N PRO A 206 2.48 -10.45 -10.87
CA PRO A 206 2.22 -11.54 -9.94
C PRO A 206 0.75 -11.69 -9.54
N GLY A 207 -0.01 -10.59 -9.57
CA GLY A 207 -1.42 -10.60 -9.21
C GLY A 207 -1.66 -10.87 -7.72
N PHE A 208 -2.87 -11.33 -7.42
CA PHE A 208 -3.32 -11.58 -6.06
C PHE A 208 -4.23 -12.81 -5.96
N ALA A 209 -4.35 -13.35 -4.75
CA ALA A 209 -5.24 -14.46 -4.44
C ALA A 209 -6.49 -13.97 -3.68
N VAL A 210 -7.64 -14.55 -4.00
CA VAL A 210 -8.89 -14.43 -3.22
C VAL A 210 -9.19 -15.80 -2.61
N GLY A 211 -8.24 -16.26 -1.82
CA GLY A 211 -8.21 -17.55 -1.17
C GLY A 211 -7.23 -18.54 -1.78
N THR A 212 -6.79 -19.51 -0.99
CA THR A 212 -5.81 -20.55 -1.34
C THR A 212 -6.20 -21.24 -2.66
N GLY A 213 -5.22 -21.38 -3.56
CA GLY A 213 -5.38 -21.97 -4.88
C GLY A 213 -6.09 -21.10 -5.92
N SER A 214 -6.44 -19.85 -5.60
CA SER A 214 -6.91 -18.88 -6.59
C SER A 214 -5.80 -17.91 -7.01
N SER A 215 -5.90 -17.41 -8.24
CA SER A 215 -5.02 -16.35 -8.74
C SER A 215 -5.77 -15.45 -9.71
N VAL A 216 -5.60 -14.15 -9.54
CA VAL A 216 -6.07 -13.12 -10.47
C VAL A 216 -4.84 -12.38 -10.98
N SER A 217 -4.46 -12.60 -12.23
CA SER A 217 -3.27 -12.01 -12.86
C SER A 217 -3.57 -11.57 -14.30
N PRO A 218 -2.73 -10.73 -14.93
CA PRO A 218 -2.90 -10.37 -16.34
C PRO A 218 -2.77 -11.55 -17.30
N LEU A 219 -2.09 -12.61 -16.86
CA LEU A 219 -1.85 -13.81 -17.65
C LEU A 219 -3.02 -14.82 -17.54
N GLY A 220 -3.89 -14.65 -16.55
CA GLY A 220 -5.02 -15.54 -16.33
C GLY A 220 -5.67 -15.33 -14.97
N THR A 221 -6.95 -15.70 -14.91
CA THR A 221 -7.75 -15.68 -13.69
C THR A 221 -8.30 -17.07 -13.42
N THR A 222 -7.94 -17.63 -12.27
CA THR A 222 -8.46 -18.88 -11.73
C THR A 222 -9.06 -18.59 -10.36
N LEU A 223 -10.40 -18.56 -10.29
CA LEU A 223 -11.11 -18.32 -9.05
C LEU A 223 -11.76 -19.62 -8.56
N GLY A 224 -11.58 -19.91 -7.28
CA GLY A 224 -12.43 -20.89 -6.60
C GLY A 224 -13.77 -20.26 -6.20
N PRO A 225 -14.59 -20.97 -5.39
CA PRO A 225 -15.78 -20.36 -4.79
C PRO A 225 -15.39 -19.10 -4.03
N ILE A 226 -15.97 -17.97 -4.41
CA ILE A 226 -15.75 -16.67 -3.76
C ILE A 226 -16.95 -16.33 -2.86
N PRO A 227 -16.73 -15.71 -1.69
CA PRO A 227 -17.81 -15.30 -0.82
C PRO A 227 -18.64 -14.20 -1.50
N ALA A 228 -19.93 -14.12 -1.16
CA ALA A 228 -20.86 -13.11 -1.66
C ALA A 228 -20.61 -11.72 -1.02
N ILE A 229 -19.38 -11.21 -1.15
CA ILE A 229 -19.01 -9.86 -0.75
C ILE A 229 -19.19 -8.97 -1.98
N PRO A 230 -20.04 -7.93 -1.95
CA PRO A 230 -20.42 -7.17 -3.14
C PRO A 230 -19.24 -6.62 -3.94
N VAL A 231 -18.18 -6.18 -3.26
CA VAL A 231 -16.97 -5.63 -3.90
C VAL A 231 -16.24 -6.64 -4.79
N LEU A 232 -16.38 -7.94 -4.52
CA LEU A 232 -15.76 -9.00 -5.31
C LEU A 232 -16.50 -9.23 -6.65
N GLY A 233 -17.70 -8.67 -6.82
CA GLY A 233 -18.38 -8.62 -8.11
C GLY A 233 -17.62 -7.82 -9.17
N ALA A 234 -16.66 -6.98 -8.77
CA ALA A 234 -15.79 -6.25 -9.68
C ALA A 234 -14.63 -7.08 -10.27
N LEU A 235 -14.43 -8.31 -9.78
CA LEU A 235 -13.35 -9.17 -10.28
C LEU A 235 -13.60 -9.54 -11.74
N PRO A 236 -12.56 -9.48 -12.60
CA PRO A 236 -12.70 -9.87 -13.98
C PRO A 236 -13.05 -11.36 -14.09
N ALA A 237 -14.08 -11.66 -14.88
CA ALA A 237 -14.39 -13.06 -15.20
C ALA A 237 -13.20 -13.70 -15.95
N PRO A 238 -12.98 -15.02 -15.80
CA PRO A 238 -11.95 -15.73 -16.55
C PRO A 238 -12.06 -15.44 -18.06
N GLY A 239 -10.98 -14.94 -18.66
CA GLY A 239 -10.92 -14.60 -20.10
C GLY A 239 -11.53 -13.23 -20.48
N ALA A 240 -12.11 -12.47 -19.56
CA ALA A 240 -12.76 -11.19 -19.89
C ALA A 240 -11.77 -10.08 -20.29
N LEU A 241 -10.53 -10.13 -19.80
CA LEU A 241 -9.51 -9.11 -20.06
C LEU A 241 -8.58 -9.53 -21.21
N GLY A 242 -9.09 -9.62 -22.44
CA GLY A 242 -8.31 -10.04 -23.61
C GLY A 242 -7.04 -9.21 -23.87
N TRP A 243 -7.05 -7.92 -23.52
CA TRP A 243 -5.90 -7.00 -23.60
C TRP A 243 -5.28 -6.68 -22.23
N GLY A 244 -5.62 -7.47 -21.20
CA GLY A 244 -5.20 -7.19 -19.83
C GLY A 244 -3.69 -7.15 -19.64
N PHE A 245 -2.95 -7.93 -20.44
CA PHE A 245 -1.49 -7.95 -20.43
C PHE A 245 -0.84 -6.58 -20.72
N LEU A 246 -1.55 -5.65 -21.38
CA LEU A 246 -1.05 -4.28 -21.58
C LEU A 246 -0.83 -3.54 -20.25
N GLY A 247 -1.51 -3.95 -19.18
CA GLY A 247 -1.28 -3.44 -17.83
C GLY A 247 0.16 -3.64 -17.34
N LEU A 248 0.85 -4.69 -17.82
CA LEU A 248 2.27 -4.97 -17.50
C LEU A 248 3.22 -3.88 -18.01
N LEU A 249 2.79 -3.06 -18.98
CA LEU A 249 3.59 -1.93 -19.45
C LEU A 249 3.61 -0.79 -18.44
N VAL A 250 2.64 -0.68 -17.54
CA VAL A 250 2.53 0.44 -16.59
C VAL A 250 3.79 0.60 -15.71
N PRO A 251 4.27 -0.41 -14.98
CA PRO A 251 5.48 -0.28 -14.16
C PRO A 251 6.75 0.02 -14.98
N VAL A 252 6.85 -0.55 -16.20
CA VAL A 252 7.96 -0.31 -17.12
C VAL A 252 7.95 1.14 -17.61
N LEU A 253 6.82 1.64 -18.10
CA LEU A 253 6.67 3.01 -18.57
C LEU A 253 6.87 4.01 -17.43
N ALA A 254 6.35 3.71 -16.23
CA ALA A 254 6.58 4.50 -15.03
C ALA A 254 8.08 4.63 -14.73
N GLY A 255 8.79 3.50 -14.64
CA GLY A 255 10.24 3.49 -14.40
C GLY A 255 11.03 4.27 -15.45
N PHE A 256 10.72 4.06 -16.74
CA PHE A 256 11.39 4.74 -17.85
C PHE A 256 11.17 6.25 -17.86
N PHE A 257 9.91 6.71 -17.83
CA PHE A 257 9.60 8.14 -17.95
C PHE A 257 9.99 8.93 -16.71
N ILE A 258 9.85 8.35 -15.51
CA ILE A 258 10.33 8.98 -14.27
C ILE A 258 11.85 9.10 -14.29
N ALA A 259 12.57 8.06 -14.70
CA ALA A 259 14.02 8.12 -14.86
C ALA A 259 14.46 9.20 -15.85
N LEU A 260 13.79 9.29 -17.01
CA LEU A 260 14.05 10.32 -18.00
C LEU A 260 13.85 11.74 -17.43
N ALA A 261 12.82 11.94 -16.59
CA ALA A 261 12.56 13.20 -15.91
C ALA A 261 13.56 13.53 -14.79
N VAL A 262 14.11 12.51 -14.11
CA VAL A 262 15.12 12.68 -13.04
C VAL A 262 16.52 12.94 -13.61
N ARG A 263 16.82 12.38 -14.79
CA ARG A 263 18.13 12.41 -15.43
C ARG A 263 18.80 13.80 -15.49
N PRO A 264 18.14 14.89 -15.94
CA PRO A 264 18.81 16.19 -16.10
C PRO A 264 19.25 16.79 -14.76
N ARG A 265 18.54 16.47 -13.67
CA ARG A 265 18.93 16.88 -12.31
C ARG A 265 20.14 16.07 -11.87
N LEU A 266 20.06 14.74 -11.99
CA LEU A 266 21.15 13.84 -11.60
C LEU A 266 22.46 14.14 -12.35
N ALA A 267 22.39 14.36 -13.67
CA ALA A 267 23.57 14.68 -14.47
C ALA A 267 24.22 16.01 -14.06
N ARG A 268 23.41 17.03 -13.71
CA ARG A 268 23.92 18.31 -13.18
C ARG A 268 24.55 18.14 -11.80
N ASP A 269 23.91 17.39 -10.92
CA ASP A 269 24.39 17.18 -9.55
C ASP A 269 25.70 16.36 -9.50
N LEU A 270 25.90 15.45 -10.47
CA LEU A 270 27.13 14.66 -10.62
C LEU A 270 28.25 15.41 -11.38
N GLY A 271 27.91 16.35 -12.27
CA GLY A 271 28.88 17.15 -13.01
C GLY A 271 29.86 16.27 -13.82
N SER A 272 31.17 16.48 -13.62
CA SER A 272 32.22 15.67 -14.28
C SER A 272 32.26 14.21 -13.84
N ARG A 273 31.57 13.85 -12.74
CA ARG A 273 31.48 12.48 -12.22
C ARG A 273 30.34 11.68 -12.86
N ALA A 274 29.52 12.32 -13.70
CA ALA A 274 28.45 11.65 -14.41
C ALA A 274 29.04 10.55 -15.33
N SER A 275 28.70 9.31 -15.04
CA SER A 275 29.19 8.12 -15.75
C SER A 275 28.06 7.12 -15.98
N VAL A 276 28.26 6.20 -16.93
CA VAL A 276 27.34 5.07 -17.15
C VAL A 276 27.10 4.29 -15.86
N ARG A 277 28.14 4.09 -15.04
CA ARG A 277 28.05 3.42 -13.74
C ARG A 277 27.14 4.15 -12.75
N SER A 278 27.24 5.49 -12.69
CA SER A 278 26.37 6.30 -11.81
C SER A 278 24.89 6.23 -12.23
N PHE A 279 24.61 6.20 -13.54
CA PHE A 279 23.24 6.03 -14.06
C PHE A 279 22.71 4.61 -13.82
N LEU A 280 23.54 3.59 -14.00
CA LEU A 280 23.20 2.21 -13.66
C LEU A 280 22.85 2.08 -12.18
N ALA A 281 23.71 2.61 -11.30
CA ALA A 281 23.49 2.56 -9.85
C ALA A 281 22.21 3.30 -9.44
N ALA A 282 21.94 4.48 -10.01
CA ALA A 282 20.73 5.24 -9.71
C ALA A 282 19.45 4.53 -10.21
N GLY A 283 19.49 3.93 -11.41
CA GLY A 283 18.35 3.20 -11.97
C GLY A 283 18.03 1.93 -11.16
N LEU A 284 19.06 1.16 -10.80
CA LEU A 284 18.90 -0.01 -9.91
C LEU A 284 18.40 0.40 -8.52
N ALA A 285 18.92 1.49 -7.95
CA ALA A 285 18.44 2.02 -6.68
C ALA A 285 16.95 2.43 -6.77
N SER A 286 16.51 3.03 -7.88
CA SER A 286 15.08 3.31 -8.11
C SER A 286 14.24 2.04 -8.19
N GLY A 287 14.71 1.00 -8.85
CA GLY A 287 14.08 -0.32 -8.86
C GLY A 287 13.91 -0.88 -7.45
N VAL A 288 15.01 -0.97 -6.69
CA VAL A 288 14.98 -1.47 -5.30
C VAL A 288 14.02 -0.68 -4.44
N VAL A 289 14.05 0.66 -4.48
CA VAL A 289 13.13 1.49 -3.70
C VAL A 289 11.68 1.26 -4.12
N GLY A 290 11.38 1.27 -5.42
CA GLY A 290 10.03 1.03 -5.94
C GLY A 290 9.49 -0.34 -5.57
N GLY A 291 10.31 -1.39 -5.72
CA GLY A 291 9.96 -2.75 -5.35
C GLY A 291 9.77 -2.96 -3.86
N VAL A 292 10.64 -2.37 -3.02
CA VAL A 292 10.46 -2.41 -1.56
C VAL A 292 9.15 -1.74 -1.15
N LEU A 293 8.83 -0.56 -1.71
CA LEU A 293 7.59 0.15 -1.40
C LEU A 293 6.35 -0.65 -1.81
N LEU A 294 6.31 -1.15 -3.05
CA LEU A 294 5.18 -1.93 -3.56
C LEU A 294 5.05 -3.27 -2.85
N GLY A 295 6.17 -3.92 -2.51
CA GLY A 295 6.19 -5.14 -1.69
C GLY A 295 5.69 -4.90 -0.27
N MET A 296 6.07 -3.79 0.38
CA MET A 296 5.56 -3.41 1.70
C MET A 296 4.06 -3.11 1.68
N LEU A 297 3.57 -2.44 0.63
CA LEU A 297 2.13 -2.22 0.43
C LEU A 297 1.40 -3.54 0.22
N ALA A 298 1.95 -4.44 -0.61
CA ALA A 298 1.40 -5.77 -0.84
C ALA A 298 1.29 -6.55 0.48
N TRP A 299 2.36 -6.54 1.29
CA TRP A 299 2.38 -7.15 2.62
C TRP A 299 1.31 -6.57 3.56
N ALA A 300 1.18 -5.24 3.62
CA ALA A 300 0.18 -4.59 4.45
C ALA A 300 -1.27 -4.88 3.97
N SER A 301 -1.46 -5.17 2.68
CA SER A 301 -2.78 -5.41 2.08
C SER A 301 -3.23 -6.87 2.11
N ALA A 302 -2.34 -7.79 2.47
CA ALA A 302 -2.56 -9.23 2.45
C ALA A 302 -2.73 -9.80 3.85
N GLY A 303 -3.41 -10.95 3.95
CA GLY A 303 -3.60 -11.67 5.21
C GLY A 303 -4.72 -12.70 5.13
N SER A 304 -5.08 -13.25 6.27
CA SER A 304 -6.21 -14.17 6.41
C SER A 304 -7.50 -13.38 6.57
N ALA A 305 -8.50 -13.70 5.75
CA ALA A 305 -9.87 -13.19 5.84
C ALA A 305 -10.82 -14.19 6.52
N GLY A 306 -10.40 -15.44 6.74
CA GLY A 306 -11.26 -16.49 7.30
C GLY A 306 -10.60 -17.87 7.32
N PRO A 307 -11.34 -18.92 7.69
CA PRO A 307 -10.81 -20.28 7.74
C PRO A 307 -10.67 -20.91 6.35
N GLY A 308 -9.98 -22.05 6.29
CA GLY A 308 -9.85 -22.87 5.08
C GLY A 308 -9.17 -22.12 3.94
N ARG A 309 -9.85 -22.00 2.80
CA ARG A 309 -9.30 -21.27 1.64
C ARG A 309 -9.10 -19.77 1.92
N LEU A 310 -9.79 -19.16 2.88
CA LEU A 310 -9.68 -17.72 3.13
C LEU A 310 -8.47 -17.33 4.00
N VAL A 311 -7.57 -18.28 4.28
CA VAL A 311 -6.32 -18.01 5.02
C VAL A 311 -5.33 -17.21 4.18
N ASP A 312 -5.33 -17.39 2.86
CA ASP A 312 -4.43 -16.70 1.93
C ASP A 312 -5.20 -15.72 1.03
N VAL A 313 -5.27 -14.46 1.45
CA VAL A 313 -5.96 -13.40 0.69
C VAL A 313 -5.02 -12.21 0.46
N GLY A 314 -4.93 -11.78 -0.79
CA GLY A 314 -4.10 -10.67 -1.25
C GLY A 314 -2.86 -11.09 -2.06
N PRO A 315 -2.00 -10.12 -2.40
CA PRO A 315 -0.81 -10.35 -3.22
C PRO A 315 0.36 -10.95 -2.44
N SER A 316 1.24 -11.66 -3.14
CA SER A 316 2.52 -12.13 -2.58
C SER A 316 3.53 -10.98 -2.48
N PRO A 317 3.97 -10.58 -1.28
CA PRO A 317 4.82 -9.40 -1.11
C PRO A 317 6.19 -9.52 -1.78
N LEU A 318 6.79 -10.71 -1.71
CA LEU A 318 8.10 -10.98 -2.29
C LEU A 318 8.04 -11.00 -3.82
N LEU A 319 7.00 -11.59 -4.39
CA LEU A 319 6.83 -11.59 -5.85
C LEU A 319 6.56 -10.19 -6.36
N VAL A 320 5.62 -9.46 -5.73
CA VAL A 320 5.32 -8.08 -6.11
C VAL A 320 6.56 -7.20 -5.99
N GLY A 321 7.28 -7.28 -4.88
CA GLY A 321 8.48 -6.47 -4.68
C GLY A 321 9.61 -6.83 -5.64
N GLY A 322 9.83 -8.11 -5.92
CA GLY A 322 10.86 -8.59 -6.84
C GLY A 322 10.60 -8.20 -8.28
N PHE A 323 9.38 -8.43 -8.78
CA PHE A 323 8.98 -8.05 -10.14
C PHE A 323 8.98 -6.53 -10.30
N ALA A 324 8.41 -5.78 -9.37
CA ALA A 324 8.44 -4.32 -9.43
C ALA A 324 9.87 -3.76 -9.41
N ALA A 325 10.77 -4.35 -8.61
CA ALA A 325 12.17 -3.94 -8.59
C ALA A 325 12.86 -4.16 -9.93
N LEU A 326 12.58 -5.29 -10.58
CA LEU A 326 13.10 -5.62 -11.91
C LEU A 326 12.55 -4.67 -12.97
N GLU A 327 11.22 -4.56 -13.07
CA GLU A 327 10.54 -3.78 -14.10
C GLU A 327 10.88 -2.29 -14.00
N ILE A 328 10.76 -1.70 -12.81
CA ILE A 328 11.09 -0.30 -12.56
C ILE A 328 12.60 -0.09 -12.72
N GLY A 329 13.43 -1.00 -12.20
CA GLY A 329 14.89 -0.85 -12.20
C GLY A 329 15.48 -0.91 -13.61
N VAL A 330 15.12 -1.93 -14.39
CA VAL A 330 15.57 -2.08 -15.78
C VAL A 330 15.09 -0.90 -16.62
N ALA A 331 13.81 -0.54 -16.52
CA ALA A 331 13.28 0.59 -17.28
C ALA A 331 13.92 1.92 -16.87
N ALA A 332 14.19 2.12 -15.58
CA ALA A 332 14.84 3.32 -15.08
C ALA A 332 16.29 3.43 -15.57
N VAL A 333 17.04 2.33 -15.61
CA VAL A 333 18.38 2.29 -16.21
C VAL A 333 18.31 2.73 -17.67
N ILE A 334 17.39 2.17 -18.45
CA ILE A 334 17.23 2.52 -19.87
C ILE A 334 16.88 4.01 -20.00
N GLY A 335 15.95 4.53 -19.19
CA GLY A 335 15.55 5.94 -19.20
C GLY A 335 16.69 6.91 -18.84
N LEU A 336 17.53 6.55 -17.86
CA LEU A 336 18.69 7.36 -17.48
C LEU A 336 19.78 7.36 -18.57
N LEU A 337 19.98 6.24 -19.27
CA LEU A 337 20.96 6.12 -20.34
C LEU A 337 20.49 6.73 -21.67
N ALA A 338 19.19 6.71 -21.95
CA ALA A 338 18.62 7.20 -23.21
C ALA A 338 18.70 8.72 -23.40
N GLY A 339 18.84 9.51 -22.33
CA GLY A 339 18.90 10.95 -22.46
C GLY A 339 20.16 11.41 -23.20
N ARG A 340 20.01 12.34 -24.14
CA ARG A 340 21.14 12.92 -24.88
C ARG A 340 22.09 13.69 -23.95
N PRO A 341 23.41 13.73 -24.24
CA PRO A 341 24.32 14.65 -23.55
C PRO A 341 23.80 16.08 -23.74
N SER A 342 23.68 16.85 -22.65
CA SER A 342 23.38 18.28 -22.77
C SER A 342 24.54 18.91 -23.54
N ARG A 343 24.30 19.36 -24.77
CA ARG A 343 25.24 20.23 -25.49
C ARG A 343 25.44 21.47 -24.61
N ARG A 344 26.68 21.66 -24.16
CA ARG A 344 27.13 22.90 -23.53
C ARG A 344 27.24 23.98 -24.59
#